data_AF-A0A260Z9V3-F1
#
_entry.id   AF-A0A260Z9V3-F1
#
_cell.length_a   1.000
_cell.length_b   1.000
_cell.length_c   1.000
_cell.angle_alpha   90.00
_cell.angle_beta   90.00
_cell.angle_gamma   90.00
#
_symmetry.space_group_name_H-M   'P 1'
#
loop_
_entity.id
_entity.type
_entity.pdbx_description
1 polymer ?
#
loop_
_entity_poly.entity_id
_entity_poly.type
_entity_poly.pdbx_seq_one_letter_code
_entity_poly.pdbx_strand_id
1 'polypeptide(L)'
;MPNSPSFPFLKLPFLAIQNIVHNLSCTEITELSLCSQHPHPGLTGIEITIDRLRMYIALMNGLEICSIWSVTKELFSTTDYREDVIDKVSIRILRLGNSNFQIDAPQQPENAIKAAVDHLKDVFKLPLTVMFKPFGLENYRRFLPIFPVCYHLYVYSSDKISEEELQFIKDNVVVEWQAEFYKSNN
;
A
#
# COMPACT_ATOMS: atom_id res chain seq x y z
N MET A 1 -22.50 25.33 18.92
CA MET A 1 -21.37 24.68 18.20
C MET A 1 -20.15 24.79 19.09
N PRO A 2 -19.55 23.69 19.59
CA PRO A 2 -18.29 23.81 20.30
C PRO A 2 -17.16 23.89 19.27
N ASN A 3 -16.31 24.91 19.43
CA ASN A 3 -15.07 25.10 18.69
C ASN A 3 -14.16 23.88 18.91
N SER A 4 -13.87 23.12 17.85
CA SER A 4 -12.81 22.14 17.88
C SER A 4 -11.47 22.83 18.22
N PRO A 5 -10.70 22.33 19.19
CA PRO A 5 -9.41 22.93 19.50
C PRO A 5 -8.50 22.77 18.28
N SER A 6 -8.12 23.89 17.67
CA SER A 6 -7.17 23.94 16.57
C SER A 6 -5.86 23.26 17.00
N PHE A 7 -5.41 22.30 16.20
CA PHE A 7 -4.17 21.55 16.42
C PHE A 7 -2.98 22.52 16.60
N PRO A 8 -2.23 22.50 17.72
CA PRO A 8 -1.20 23.50 18.05
C PRO A 8 -0.07 23.62 17.02
N PHE A 9 0.17 22.54 16.25
CA PHE A 9 1.20 22.47 15.21
C PHE A 9 0.99 23.49 14.07
N LEU A 10 -0.26 23.83 13.75
CA LEU A 10 -0.62 24.76 12.67
C LEU A 10 -0.41 26.24 13.05
N LYS A 11 0.07 26.54 14.26
CA LYS A 11 0.34 27.90 14.75
C LYS A 11 1.82 28.28 14.72
N LEU A 12 2.69 27.37 14.27
CA LEU A 12 4.12 27.62 14.23
C LEU A 12 4.55 28.36 12.95
N PRO A 13 5.59 29.21 13.00
CA PRO A 13 6.17 29.81 11.80
C PRO A 13 6.70 28.73 10.85
N PHE A 14 6.60 28.95 9.54
CA PHE A 14 6.95 27.98 8.49
C PHE A 14 8.35 27.35 8.67
N LEU A 15 9.35 28.16 9.04
CA LEU A 15 10.72 27.70 9.32
C LEU A 15 10.82 26.74 10.52
N ALA A 16 9.97 26.91 11.53
CA ALA A 16 9.91 26.00 12.69
C ALA A 16 9.21 24.69 12.32
N ILE A 17 8.16 24.76 11.49
CA ILE A 17 7.46 23.57 10.97
C ILE A 17 8.40 22.73 10.10
N GLN A 18 9.14 23.36 9.17
CA GLN A 18 10.11 22.66 8.33
C GLN A 18 11.21 21.97 9.16
N ASN A 19 11.74 22.66 10.17
CA ASN A 19 12.80 22.09 11.00
C ASN A 19 12.29 20.94 11.89
N ILE A 20 11.02 20.98 12.33
CA ILE A 20 10.41 19.85 13.03
C ILE A 20 10.22 18.68 12.07
N VAL A 21 9.59 18.89 10.90
CA VAL A 21 9.33 17.85 9.89
C VAL A 21 10.61 17.17 9.40
N HIS A 22 11.71 17.91 9.26
CA HIS A 22 13.02 17.37 8.88
C HIS A 22 13.68 16.48 9.95
N ASN A 23 13.26 16.59 11.21
CA ASN A 23 13.80 15.81 12.33
C ASN A 23 12.87 14.66 12.76
N LEU A 24 11.77 14.45 12.04
CA LEU A 24 10.84 13.37 12.31
C LEU A 24 11.25 12.09 11.58
N SER A 25 11.04 10.95 12.22
CA SER A 25 11.16 9.64 11.59
C SER A 25 10.10 9.47 10.49
N CYS A 26 10.36 8.59 9.51
CA CYS A 26 9.39 8.28 8.45
C CYS A 26 8.01 7.84 9.02
N THR A 27 7.98 7.28 10.21
CA THR A 27 6.77 6.93 10.95
C THR A 27 5.98 8.13 11.43
N GLU A 28 6.65 9.10 12.06
CA GLU A 28 6.02 10.32 12.54
C GLU A 28 5.57 11.19 11.37
N ILE A 29 6.30 11.13 10.25
CA ILE A 29 5.91 11.72 8.96
C ILE A 29 4.66 11.04 8.41
N THR A 30 4.57 9.70 8.44
CA THR A 30 3.39 8.95 7.99
C THR A 30 2.17 9.26 8.88
N GLU A 31 2.32 9.26 10.21
CA GLU A 31 1.25 9.61 11.15
C GLU A 31 0.82 11.09 11.03
N LEU A 32 1.74 12.01 10.75
CA LEU A 32 1.43 13.42 10.45
C LEU A 32 0.80 13.60 9.06
N SER A 33 1.17 12.81 8.08
CA SER A 33 0.57 12.82 6.74
C SER A 33 -0.87 12.31 6.76
N LEU A 34 -1.17 11.35 7.65
CA LEU A 34 -2.55 10.92 7.92
C LEU A 34 -3.37 12.01 8.63
N CYS A 35 -2.69 12.97 9.29
CA CYS A 35 -3.31 14.09 10.00
C CYS A 35 -3.27 15.42 9.22
N SER A 36 -2.52 15.54 8.12
CA SER A 36 -2.34 16.79 7.38
C SER A 36 -2.45 16.57 5.87
N GLN A 37 -3.30 17.36 5.23
CA GLN A 37 -3.61 17.27 3.79
C GLN A 37 -2.46 17.74 2.87
N HIS A 38 -1.20 17.70 3.32
CA HIS A 38 -0.06 18.23 2.59
C HIS A 38 0.90 17.10 2.14
N PRO A 39 1.21 16.99 0.84
CA PRO A 39 2.12 15.96 0.32
C PRO A 39 3.56 16.20 0.81
N HIS A 40 4.21 15.13 1.30
CA HIS A 40 5.59 15.20 1.77
C HIS A 40 6.60 15.21 0.62
N PRO A 41 7.58 16.14 0.62
CA PRO A 41 8.65 16.17 -0.37
C PRO A 41 9.61 15.01 -0.12
N GLY A 42 9.52 13.95 -0.92
CA GLY A 42 10.47 12.82 -0.89
C GLY A 42 9.85 11.48 -1.27
N LEU A 43 8.54 11.29 -1.07
CA LEU A 43 7.90 10.07 -1.52
C LEU A 43 7.80 10.06 -3.05
N THR A 44 8.14 8.92 -3.65
CA THR A 44 8.23 8.77 -5.11
C THR A 44 7.22 7.77 -5.65
N GLY A 45 6.67 6.89 -4.82
CA GLY A 45 5.77 5.84 -5.30
C GLY A 45 5.08 5.05 -4.20
N ILE A 46 4.05 4.33 -4.62
CA ILE A 46 3.43 3.25 -3.87
C ILE A 46 3.80 1.95 -4.58
N GLU A 47 4.21 0.95 -3.83
CA GLU A 47 4.47 -0.39 -4.37
C GLU A 47 3.53 -1.40 -3.71
N ILE A 48 2.98 -2.32 -4.52
CA ILE A 48 2.29 -3.49 -3.99
C ILE A 48 2.94 -4.77 -4.51
N THR A 49 3.12 -5.73 -3.61
CA THR A 49 3.51 -7.10 -3.96
C THR A 49 2.40 -8.04 -3.57
N ILE A 50 1.92 -8.84 -4.52
CA ILE A 50 0.87 -9.84 -4.28
C ILE A 50 1.34 -11.17 -4.83
N ASP A 51 1.64 -12.10 -3.93
CA ASP A 51 1.98 -13.49 -4.23
C ASP A 51 1.34 -14.45 -3.21
N ARG A 52 1.47 -15.76 -3.45
CA ARG A 52 0.84 -16.79 -2.61
C ARG A 52 1.29 -16.79 -1.14
N LEU A 53 2.49 -16.29 -0.86
CA LEU A 53 3.11 -16.26 0.47
C LEU A 53 2.97 -14.89 1.13
N ARG A 54 2.87 -13.83 0.33
CA ARG A 54 3.15 -12.47 0.74
C ARG A 54 2.21 -11.49 0.05
N MET A 55 1.61 -10.62 0.84
CA MET A 55 0.87 -9.45 0.38
C MET A 55 1.44 -8.23 1.09
N TYR A 56 2.02 -7.31 0.35
CA TYR A 56 2.64 -6.11 0.89
C TYR A 56 2.18 -4.87 0.16
N ILE A 57 2.12 -3.77 0.91
CA ILE A 57 2.00 -2.41 0.41
C ILE A 57 3.20 -1.64 0.97
N ALA A 58 3.85 -0.83 0.16
CA ALA A 58 4.97 -0.01 0.59
C ALA A 58 4.86 1.43 0.07
N LEU A 59 5.29 2.37 0.88
CA LEU A 59 5.59 3.74 0.46
C LEU A 59 7.08 3.87 0.19
N MET A 60 7.41 4.41 -0.97
CA MET A 60 8.77 4.45 -1.50
C MET A 60 9.32 5.87 -1.52
N ASN A 61 10.62 6.02 -1.27
CA ASN A 61 11.45 7.19 -1.59
C ASN A 61 12.63 6.73 -2.45
N GLY A 62 12.53 6.91 -3.75
CA GLY A 62 13.44 6.31 -4.72
C GLY A 62 13.39 4.78 -4.63
N LEU A 63 14.50 4.18 -4.18
CA LEU A 63 14.63 2.73 -3.96
C LEU A 63 14.48 2.32 -2.49
N GLU A 64 14.26 3.28 -1.58
CA GLU A 64 14.12 3.04 -0.15
C GLU A 64 12.65 2.83 0.23
N ILE A 65 12.40 1.82 1.08
CA ILE A 65 11.08 1.58 1.68
C ILE A 65 10.94 2.47 2.92
N CYS A 66 10.11 3.51 2.84
CA CYS A 66 9.83 4.40 3.96
C CYS A 66 8.88 3.78 4.97
N SER A 67 7.89 3.03 4.47
CA SER A 67 6.95 2.26 5.29
C SER A 67 6.38 1.08 4.53
N ILE A 68 6.10 -0.01 5.25
CA ILE A 68 5.57 -1.24 4.68
C ILE A 68 4.45 -1.80 5.56
N TRP A 69 3.40 -2.27 4.91
CA TRP A 69 2.27 -2.97 5.49
C TRP A 69 2.22 -4.37 4.92
N SER A 70 2.32 -5.38 5.77
CA SER A 70 2.02 -6.76 5.41
C SER A 70 0.54 -7.02 5.61
N VAL A 71 -0.11 -7.70 4.68
CA VAL A 71 -1.51 -8.13 4.82
C VAL A 71 -1.51 -9.63 5.02
N THR A 72 -2.00 -10.06 6.18
CA THR A 72 -2.07 -11.47 6.55
C THR A 72 -3.50 -11.98 6.51
N LYS A 73 -3.64 -13.27 6.18
CA LYS A 73 -4.89 -14.01 6.34
C LYS A 73 -5.04 -14.62 7.74
N GLU A 74 -4.01 -14.50 8.58
CA GLU A 74 -3.98 -15.07 9.92
C GLU A 74 -4.33 -14.00 10.95
N LEU A 75 -5.28 -14.33 11.82
CA LEU A 75 -5.63 -13.50 12.96
C LEU A 75 -4.39 -13.28 13.84
N PHE A 76 -4.25 -12.06 14.36
CA PHE A 76 -3.20 -11.79 15.34
C PHE A 76 -3.39 -12.67 16.58
N SER A 77 -2.30 -13.27 17.04
CA SER A 77 -2.26 -13.98 18.33
C SER A 77 -2.18 -13.02 19.53
N THR A 78 -2.01 -11.72 19.27
CA THR A 78 -1.91 -10.65 20.28
C THR A 78 -3.18 -9.81 20.33
N THR A 79 -3.40 -9.13 21.46
CA THR A 79 -4.48 -8.14 21.67
C THR A 79 -3.99 -6.71 21.49
N ASP A 80 -2.70 -6.48 21.31
CA ASP A 80 -2.09 -5.16 21.13
C ASP A 80 -2.17 -4.70 19.67
N TYR A 81 -3.40 -4.59 19.16
CA TYR A 81 -3.69 -4.08 17.82
C TYR A 81 -4.63 -2.88 17.90
N ARG A 82 -4.57 -2.03 16.88
CA ARG A 82 -5.54 -0.96 16.67
C ARG A 82 -6.61 -1.43 15.70
N GLU A 83 -7.87 -1.23 16.06
CA GLU A 83 -8.97 -1.36 15.09
C GLU A 83 -9.13 -0.03 14.34
N ASP A 84 -9.26 -0.12 13.02
CA ASP A 84 -9.50 1.02 12.16
C ASP A 84 -10.53 0.66 11.07
N VAL A 85 -11.08 1.68 10.42
CA VAL A 85 -12.02 1.49 9.31
C VAL A 85 -11.50 2.26 8.10
N ILE A 86 -11.09 1.53 7.06
CA ILE A 86 -10.69 2.11 5.78
C ILE A 86 -11.76 1.78 4.75
N ASP A 87 -12.39 2.80 4.17
CA ASP A 87 -13.46 2.67 3.17
C ASP A 87 -14.53 1.64 3.56
N LYS A 88 -15.02 1.74 4.81
CA LYS A 88 -16.04 0.84 5.42
C LYS A 88 -15.57 -0.60 5.68
N VAL A 89 -14.30 -0.91 5.44
CA VAL A 89 -13.68 -2.19 5.80
C VAL A 89 -13.04 -2.05 7.18
N SER A 90 -13.56 -2.78 8.16
CA SER A 90 -12.92 -2.91 9.47
C SER A 90 -11.65 -3.73 9.33
N ILE A 91 -10.53 -3.15 9.73
CA ILE A 91 -9.22 -3.80 9.73
C ILE A 91 -8.59 -3.73 11.12
N ARG A 92 -7.73 -4.70 11.42
CA ARG A 92 -6.85 -4.62 12.59
C ARG A 92 -5.45 -4.37 12.13
N ILE A 93 -4.79 -3.40 12.74
CA ILE A 93 -3.44 -2.99 12.43
C ILE A 93 -2.56 -3.26 13.65
N LEU A 94 -1.54 -4.08 13.46
CA LEU A 94 -0.48 -4.31 14.43
C LEU A 94 0.77 -3.55 13.98
N ARG A 95 1.39 -2.79 14.89
CA ARG A 95 2.66 -2.12 14.64
C ARG A 95 3.79 -3.04 15.10
N LEU A 96 4.62 -3.50 14.17
CA LEU A 96 5.74 -4.42 14.44
C LEU A 96 7.05 -3.67 14.72
N GLY A 97 7.13 -2.40 14.34
CA GLY A 97 8.29 -1.54 14.52
C GLY A 97 7.98 -0.11 14.12
N ASN A 98 9.01 0.71 13.88
CA ASN A 98 8.79 2.10 13.52
C ASN A 98 8.02 2.22 12.19
N SER A 99 8.44 1.56 11.12
CA SER A 99 7.78 1.72 9.81
C SER A 99 7.13 0.44 9.26
N ASN A 100 7.01 -0.58 10.11
CA ASN A 100 6.51 -1.90 9.73
C ASN A 100 5.18 -2.17 10.42
N PHE A 101 4.17 -2.41 9.60
CA PHE A 101 2.81 -2.65 10.03
C PHE A 101 2.32 -3.99 9.48
N GLN A 102 1.36 -4.55 10.17
CA GLN A 102 0.66 -5.75 9.73
C GLN A 102 -0.84 -5.50 9.80
N ILE A 103 -1.56 -5.91 8.76
CA ILE A 103 -3.01 -5.80 8.63
C ILE A 103 -3.59 -7.21 8.66
N ASP A 104 -4.51 -7.45 9.59
CA ASP A 104 -5.28 -8.68 9.68
C ASP A 104 -6.50 -8.60 8.75
N ALA A 105 -6.53 -9.44 7.72
CA ALA A 105 -7.62 -9.51 6.75
C ALA A 105 -7.89 -10.97 6.33
N PRO A 106 -8.45 -11.80 7.24
CA PRO A 106 -8.51 -13.25 7.08
C PRO A 106 -9.47 -13.72 5.99
N GLN A 107 -10.54 -12.96 5.74
CA GLN A 107 -11.61 -13.36 4.82
C GLN A 107 -11.50 -12.71 3.44
N GLN A 108 -11.02 -11.46 3.39
CA GLN A 108 -11.03 -10.63 2.17
C GLN A 108 -9.78 -9.73 2.12
N PRO A 109 -8.57 -10.31 2.05
CA PRO A 109 -7.34 -9.53 2.01
C PRO A 109 -7.29 -8.58 0.81
N GLU A 110 -7.92 -8.92 -0.32
CA GLU A 110 -8.00 -8.04 -1.48
C GLU A 110 -8.72 -6.72 -1.19
N ASN A 111 -9.76 -6.74 -0.35
CA ASN A 111 -10.51 -5.54 0.01
C ASN A 111 -9.70 -4.64 0.95
N ALA A 112 -8.97 -5.24 1.89
CA ALA A 112 -8.07 -4.49 2.77
C ALA A 112 -6.93 -3.84 1.99
N ILE A 113 -6.31 -4.58 1.06
CA ILE A 113 -5.25 -4.05 0.20
C ILE A 113 -5.81 -2.92 -0.66
N LYS A 114 -6.96 -3.13 -1.31
CA LYS A 114 -7.60 -2.11 -2.15
C LYS A 114 -7.87 -0.83 -1.37
N ALA A 115 -8.50 -0.94 -0.20
CA ALA A 115 -8.85 0.20 0.62
C ALA A 115 -7.60 0.98 1.04
N ALA A 116 -6.53 0.29 1.45
CA ALA A 116 -5.26 0.91 1.81
C ALA A 116 -4.60 1.59 0.59
N VAL A 117 -4.52 0.92 -0.56
CA VAL A 117 -3.94 1.49 -1.79
C VAL A 117 -4.73 2.71 -2.26
N ASP A 118 -6.06 2.65 -2.27
CA ASP A 118 -6.91 3.79 -2.66
C ASP A 118 -6.71 4.99 -1.73
N HIS A 119 -6.62 4.73 -0.42
CA HIS A 119 -6.31 5.77 0.55
C HIS A 119 -4.94 6.41 0.32
N LEU A 120 -3.88 5.60 0.12
CA LEU A 120 -2.54 6.10 -0.18
C LEU A 120 -2.49 6.89 -1.49
N LYS A 121 -3.19 6.40 -2.53
CA LYS A 121 -3.30 7.10 -3.82
C LYS A 121 -4.04 8.43 -3.65
N ASP A 122 -5.08 8.48 -2.83
CA ASP A 122 -5.83 9.71 -2.59
C ASP A 122 -5.02 10.75 -1.82
N VAL A 123 -4.29 10.33 -0.77
CA VAL A 123 -3.50 11.21 0.09
C VAL A 123 -2.25 11.71 -0.62
N PHE A 124 -1.47 10.80 -1.20
CA PHE A 124 -0.12 11.13 -1.69
C PHE A 124 -0.08 11.45 -3.19
N LYS A 125 -1.10 11.05 -3.96
CA LYS A 125 -1.16 11.23 -5.42
C LYS A 125 0.10 10.68 -6.14
N LEU A 126 0.65 9.57 -5.64
CA LEU A 126 1.87 8.94 -6.15
C LEU A 126 1.57 7.85 -7.19
N PRO A 127 2.53 7.55 -8.10
CA PRO A 127 2.40 6.43 -9.03
C PRO A 127 2.39 5.09 -8.30
N LEU A 128 1.66 4.12 -8.86
CA LEU A 128 1.56 2.76 -8.33
C LEU A 128 2.42 1.79 -9.15
N THR A 129 3.33 1.08 -8.49
CA THR A 129 4.07 -0.06 -9.04
C THR A 129 3.48 -1.35 -8.50
N VAL A 130 3.26 -2.34 -9.38
CA VAL A 130 2.64 -3.61 -9.02
C VAL A 130 3.58 -4.77 -9.34
N MET A 131 3.93 -5.56 -8.33
CA MET A 131 4.58 -6.85 -8.46
C MET A 131 3.55 -7.95 -8.24
N PHE A 132 3.09 -8.58 -9.31
CA PHE A 132 2.02 -9.58 -9.27
C PHE A 132 2.55 -10.98 -9.60
N LYS A 133 2.37 -11.93 -8.68
CA LYS A 133 2.75 -13.33 -8.88
C LYS A 133 1.54 -14.24 -8.71
N PRO A 134 0.71 -14.41 -9.76
CA PRO A 134 -0.56 -15.13 -9.67
C PRO A 134 -0.39 -16.63 -9.42
N PHE A 135 0.79 -17.20 -9.66
CA PHE A 135 1.02 -18.62 -9.48
C PHE A 135 0.83 -19.08 -8.03
N GLY A 136 -0.04 -20.08 -7.84
CA GLY A 136 -0.39 -20.60 -6.51
C GLY A 136 -1.28 -19.67 -5.68
N LEU A 137 -1.72 -18.53 -6.21
CA LEU A 137 -2.78 -17.72 -5.61
C LEU A 137 -4.15 -18.28 -6.00
N GLU A 138 -4.88 -18.81 -5.02
CA GLU A 138 -6.28 -19.17 -5.22
C GLU A 138 -7.09 -17.96 -5.68
N ASN A 139 -7.78 -18.09 -6.81
CA ASN A 139 -8.64 -17.05 -7.38
C ASN A 139 -7.94 -15.69 -7.52
N TYR A 140 -6.73 -15.66 -8.09
CA TYR A 140 -5.91 -14.44 -8.27
C TYR A 140 -6.68 -13.26 -8.89
N ARG A 141 -7.72 -13.53 -9.68
CA ARG A 141 -8.56 -12.51 -10.34
C ARG A 141 -9.18 -11.51 -9.35
N ARG A 142 -9.43 -11.92 -8.10
CA ARG A 142 -9.95 -11.05 -7.03
C ARG A 142 -9.01 -9.88 -6.68
N PHE A 143 -7.72 -9.98 -7.04
CA PHE A 143 -6.74 -8.94 -6.75
C PHE A 143 -6.62 -7.90 -7.88
N LEU A 144 -7.07 -8.19 -9.11
CA LEU A 144 -6.96 -7.22 -10.22
C LEU A 144 -7.70 -5.90 -9.96
N PRO A 145 -8.87 -5.86 -9.29
CA PRO A 145 -9.54 -4.61 -8.95
C PRO A 145 -8.78 -3.69 -7.97
N ILE A 146 -7.69 -4.16 -7.35
CA ILE A 146 -6.80 -3.33 -6.52
C ILE A 146 -6.00 -2.36 -7.39
N PHE A 147 -5.63 -2.78 -8.60
CA PHE A 147 -4.75 -2.05 -9.50
C PHE A 147 -5.31 -2.02 -10.94
N PRO A 148 -6.54 -1.53 -11.18
CA PRO A 148 -7.10 -1.45 -12.53
C PRO A 148 -6.28 -0.50 -13.43
N VAL A 149 -5.57 0.45 -12.82
CA VAL A 149 -4.58 1.32 -13.47
C VAL A 149 -3.34 1.37 -12.59
N CYS A 150 -2.16 1.11 -13.18
CA CYS A 150 -0.87 1.26 -12.52
C CYS A 150 0.20 1.83 -13.46
N TYR A 151 1.25 2.39 -12.87
CA TYR A 151 2.36 2.97 -13.59
C TYR A 151 3.31 1.89 -14.12
N HIS A 152 3.65 0.93 -13.26
CA HIS A 152 4.38 -0.29 -13.64
C HIS A 152 3.59 -1.55 -13.28
N LEU A 153 3.69 -2.55 -14.14
CA LEU A 153 3.19 -3.90 -13.86
C LEU A 153 4.27 -4.95 -14.15
N TYR A 154 4.70 -5.66 -13.12
CA TYR A 154 5.56 -6.81 -13.24
C TYR A 154 4.77 -8.08 -12.93
N VAL A 155 4.61 -8.96 -13.90
CA VAL A 155 3.95 -10.25 -13.72
C VAL A 155 5.00 -11.35 -13.75
N TYR A 156 5.20 -12.03 -12.61
CA TYR A 156 6.12 -13.17 -12.51
C TYR A 156 5.35 -14.46 -12.27
N SER A 157 5.64 -15.49 -13.06
CA SER A 157 5.13 -16.84 -12.82
C SER A 157 6.27 -17.84 -12.92
N SER A 158 6.54 -18.57 -11.83
CA SER A 158 7.56 -19.63 -11.80
C SER A 158 7.16 -20.82 -12.67
N ASP A 159 5.85 -21.07 -12.82
CA ASP A 159 5.29 -22.04 -13.77
C ASP A 159 4.67 -21.30 -14.98
N LYS A 160 4.30 -22.02 -16.04
CA LYS A 160 3.68 -21.42 -17.22
C LYS A 160 2.33 -20.78 -16.86
N ILE A 161 2.29 -19.46 -16.73
CA ILE A 161 1.04 -18.71 -16.88
C ILE A 161 0.50 -19.00 -18.28
N SER A 162 -0.75 -19.43 -18.38
CA SER A 162 -1.37 -19.69 -19.68
C SER A 162 -1.53 -18.40 -20.47
N GLU A 163 -1.64 -18.51 -21.80
CA GLU A 163 -1.90 -17.33 -22.65
C GLU A 163 -3.25 -16.68 -22.32
N GLU A 164 -4.24 -17.48 -21.95
CA GLU A 164 -5.56 -17.02 -21.53
C GLU A 164 -5.50 -16.22 -20.23
N GLU A 165 -4.75 -16.69 -19.22
CA GLU A 165 -4.57 -15.95 -17.96
C GLU A 165 -3.81 -14.65 -18.18
N LEU A 166 -2.76 -14.69 -19.01
CA LEU A 166 -2.00 -13.50 -19.36
C LEU A 166 -2.87 -12.48 -20.10
N GLN A 167 -3.67 -12.94 -21.06
CA GLN A 167 -4.59 -12.07 -21.79
C GLN A 167 -5.65 -11.48 -20.86
N PHE A 168 -6.19 -12.28 -19.94
CA PHE A 168 -7.14 -11.81 -18.94
C PHE A 168 -6.56 -10.68 -18.07
N ILE A 169 -5.29 -10.78 -17.64
CA ILE A 169 -4.64 -9.70 -16.88
C ILE A 169 -4.51 -8.44 -17.75
N LYS A 170 -4.06 -8.58 -19.00
CA LYS A 170 -3.92 -7.45 -19.94
C LYS A 170 -5.24 -6.75 -20.23
N ASP A 171 -6.33 -7.50 -20.33
CA ASP A 171 -7.65 -6.95 -20.61
C ASP A 171 -8.24 -6.18 -19.41
N ASN A 172 -7.75 -6.45 -18.19
CA ASN A 172 -8.30 -5.89 -16.94
C ASN A 172 -7.40 -4.85 -16.27
N VAL A 173 -6.17 -4.66 -16.75
CA VAL A 173 -5.19 -3.74 -16.14
C VAL A 173 -4.61 -2.81 -17.19
N VAL A 174 -4.83 -1.51 -17.01
CA VAL A 174 -4.21 -0.46 -17.81
C VAL A 174 -2.86 -0.10 -17.20
N VAL A 175 -1.79 -0.20 -18.01
CA VAL A 175 -0.43 0.13 -17.59
C VAL A 175 0.01 1.42 -18.26
N GLU A 176 0.36 2.43 -17.46
CA GLU A 176 0.64 3.79 -17.97
C GLU A 176 2.05 3.94 -18.52
N TRP A 177 3.04 3.20 -18.00
CA TRP A 177 4.43 3.30 -18.46
C TRP A 177 5.02 1.98 -18.96
N GLN A 178 5.17 0.97 -18.10
CA GLN A 178 5.87 -0.26 -18.48
C GLN A 178 5.26 -1.51 -17.85
N ALA A 179 5.06 -2.53 -18.69
CA ALA A 179 4.64 -3.86 -18.26
C ALA A 179 5.71 -4.90 -18.64
N GLU A 180 6.09 -5.74 -17.68
CA GLU A 180 7.02 -6.85 -17.89
C GLU A 180 6.37 -8.17 -17.48
N PHE A 181 6.48 -9.16 -18.37
CA PHE A 181 5.87 -10.47 -18.18
C PHE A 181 6.96 -11.54 -18.23
N TYR A 182 7.30 -12.10 -17.07
CA TYR A 182 8.34 -13.10 -16.94
C TYR A 182 7.72 -14.49 -17.03
N LYS A 183 8.02 -15.18 -18.13
CA LYS A 183 7.73 -16.61 -18.32
C LYS A 183 8.98 -17.41 -17.97
N SER A 184 8.84 -18.49 -17.20
CA SER A 184 9.88 -19.51 -17.08
C SER A 184 10.21 -20.04 -18.48
N ASN A 185 11.47 -19.89 -18.92
CA ASN A 185 11.96 -20.55 -20.12
C ASN A 185 12.10 -22.04 -19.79
N ASN A 186 11.27 -22.87 -20.40
CA ASN A 186 11.47 -24.32 -20.44
C ASN A 186 12.80 -24.67 -21.09
#